data_AF-A0A7L0JEL9-F1
#
_entry.id   AF-A0A7L0JEL9-F1
#
_cell.length_a   1.000
_cell.length_b   1.000
_cell.length_c   1.000
_cell.angle_alpha   90.00
_cell.angle_beta   90.00
_cell.angle_gamma   90.00
#
_symmetry.space_group_name_H-M   'P 1'
#
loop_
_entity.id
_entity.type
_entity.pdbx_description
1 polymer ?
#
loop_
_entity_poly.entity_id
_entity_poly.type
_entity_poly.pdbx_seq_one_letter_code
_entity_poly.pdbx_strand_id
1 'polypeptide(L)'
;VTLDASTAHPRLEISVNGRKVTDTGVSRDLPSNEKRFDSHLFVLAKEGYTSGRHYWEVVVGRRSSWALGVARESVTRKGPLTLSPKNGFWVIGLADGQGYWAYTDPRTCLSVSGKLQRVGIFLDIPAKQVTFYNVDKRATLFTFSIADGSGQKGKFIPFFSTCPAIANPDPEPLVIV
;
A
#
# COMPACT_ATOMS: atom_id res chain seq x y z
N VAL A 1 7.55 -10.92 -1.84
CA VAL A 1 6.34 -10.23 -2.31
C VAL A 1 6.56 -9.81 -3.76
N THR A 2 5.64 -10.12 -4.66
CA THR A 2 5.68 -9.69 -6.07
C THR A 2 4.33 -9.10 -6.49
N LEU A 3 4.36 -8.08 -7.35
CA LEU A 3 3.17 -7.32 -7.77
C LEU A 3 2.33 -8.09 -8.80
N ASP A 4 1.01 -7.97 -8.71
CA ASP A 4 0.04 -8.57 -9.62
C ASP A 4 -0.47 -7.54 -10.64
N ALA A 5 -0.01 -7.67 -11.89
CA ALA A 5 -0.40 -6.81 -13.01
C ALA A 5 -1.90 -6.89 -13.37
N SER A 6 -2.60 -7.96 -12.98
CA SER A 6 -4.05 -8.06 -13.18
C SER A 6 -4.83 -7.10 -12.27
N THR A 7 -4.25 -6.75 -11.12
CA THR A 7 -4.86 -5.83 -10.13
C THR A 7 -4.49 -4.37 -10.37
N ALA A 8 -3.36 -4.10 -11.02
CA ALA A 8 -2.80 -2.77 -11.16
C ALA A 8 -3.68 -1.84 -12.00
N HIS A 9 -3.83 -0.60 -11.54
CA HIS A 9 -4.43 0.47 -12.34
C HIS A 9 -3.72 0.62 -13.70
N PRO A 10 -4.44 0.89 -14.82
CA PRO A 10 -3.83 0.89 -16.16
C PRO A 10 -2.66 1.84 -16.38
N ARG A 11 -2.63 2.93 -15.61
CA ARG A 11 -1.55 3.93 -15.59
C ARG A 11 -0.26 3.46 -14.87
N LEU A 12 -0.34 2.38 -14.09
CA LEU A 12 0.80 1.80 -13.40
C LEU A 12 1.51 0.78 -14.28
N GLU A 13 2.83 0.84 -14.30
CA GLU A 13 3.69 -0.15 -14.94
C GLU A 13 4.51 -0.92 -13.89
N ILE A 14 4.55 -2.24 -14.04
CA ILE A 14 5.28 -3.16 -13.17
C ILE A 14 6.50 -3.68 -13.92
N SER A 15 7.66 -3.74 -13.27
CA SER A 15 8.87 -4.31 -13.87
C SER A 15 8.73 -5.81 -14.16
N VAL A 16 9.57 -6.33 -15.05
CA VAL A 16 9.61 -7.76 -15.42
C VAL A 16 9.75 -8.67 -14.20
N ASN A 17 10.56 -8.29 -13.21
CA ASN A 17 10.75 -9.06 -11.98
C ASN A 17 9.61 -8.90 -10.95
N GLY A 18 8.59 -8.08 -11.23
CA GLY A 18 7.43 -7.87 -10.37
C GLY A 18 7.71 -7.10 -9.09
N ARG A 19 8.88 -6.46 -8.93
CA ARG A 19 9.29 -5.78 -7.69
C ARG A 19 9.23 -4.26 -7.73
N LYS A 20 9.07 -3.66 -8.91
CA LYS A 20 9.03 -2.21 -9.11
C LYS A 20 7.68 -1.82 -9.67
N VAL A 21 7.07 -0.75 -9.16
CA VAL A 21 5.90 -0.10 -9.77
C VAL A 21 6.16 1.38 -10.00
N THR A 22 5.80 1.85 -11.18
CA THR A 22 5.97 3.24 -11.63
C THR A 22 4.65 3.79 -12.15
N ASP A 23 4.32 5.03 -11.80
CA ASP A 23 3.25 5.77 -12.48
C ASP A 23 3.78 6.31 -13.81
N THR A 24 3.21 5.85 -14.93
CA THR A 24 3.64 6.26 -16.28
C THR A 24 3.05 7.60 -16.74
N GLY A 25 2.13 8.19 -15.97
CA GLY A 25 1.44 9.41 -16.40
C GLY A 25 0.25 9.16 -17.34
N VAL A 26 0.26 8.04 -18.08
CA VAL A 26 -0.72 7.74 -19.13
C VAL A 26 -1.43 6.42 -18.86
N SER A 27 -2.77 6.44 -18.85
CA SER A 27 -3.56 5.22 -18.75
C SER A 27 -3.43 4.40 -20.04
N ARG A 28 -2.91 3.19 -19.92
CA ARG A 28 -2.80 2.24 -21.04
C ARG A 28 -4.15 1.59 -21.34
N ASP A 29 -4.38 1.26 -22.60
CA ASP A 29 -5.54 0.44 -22.98
C ASP A 29 -5.29 -1.02 -22.57
N LEU A 30 -5.85 -1.42 -21.44
CA LEU A 30 -5.75 -2.75 -20.90
C LEU A 30 -7.14 -3.36 -20.77
N PRO A 31 -7.29 -4.67 -20.99
CA PRO A 31 -8.57 -5.33 -20.81
C PRO A 31 -9.07 -5.13 -19.38
N SER A 32 -10.34 -4.74 -19.28
CA SER A 32 -11.05 -4.68 -18.02
C SER A 32 -11.16 -6.08 -17.42
N ASN A 33 -10.96 -6.17 -16.11
CA ASN A 33 -11.23 -7.38 -15.33
C ASN A 33 -11.65 -6.97 -13.92
N GLU A 34 -12.30 -7.88 -13.20
CA GLU A 34 -12.86 -7.60 -11.86
C GLU A 34 -11.79 -7.31 -10.80
N LYS A 35 -10.56 -7.82 -10.97
CA LYS A 35 -9.45 -7.66 -10.02
C LYS A 35 -8.78 -6.28 -10.13
N ARG A 36 -8.88 -5.64 -11.30
CA ARG A 36 -8.19 -4.39 -11.63
C ARG A 36 -8.80 -3.19 -10.90
N PHE A 37 -7.96 -2.37 -10.26
CA PHE A 37 -8.37 -1.05 -9.80
C PHE A 37 -8.55 -0.08 -10.98
N ASP A 38 -9.65 0.67 -11.00
CA ASP A 38 -10.00 1.58 -12.10
C ASP A 38 -9.93 3.07 -11.75
N SER A 39 -10.02 3.41 -10.46
CA SER A 39 -10.16 4.78 -9.97
C SER A 39 -8.90 5.35 -9.35
N HIS A 40 -8.11 4.50 -8.70
CA HIS A 40 -6.95 4.88 -7.90
C HIS A 40 -5.69 4.17 -8.38
N LEU A 41 -4.54 4.81 -8.24
CA LEU A 41 -3.21 4.29 -8.59
C LEU A 41 -2.73 3.16 -7.65
N PHE A 42 -3.56 2.13 -7.50
CA PHE A 42 -3.39 1.01 -6.60
C PHE A 42 -2.93 -0.24 -7.34
N VAL A 43 -2.21 -1.10 -6.62
CA VAL A 43 -1.82 -2.43 -7.04
C VAL A 43 -1.67 -3.34 -5.82
N LEU A 44 -2.01 -4.61 -5.97
CA LEU A 44 -1.77 -5.64 -4.96
C LEU A 44 -0.60 -6.54 -5.33
N ALA A 45 -0.09 -7.25 -4.34
CA ALA A 45 0.78 -8.40 -4.57
C ALA A 45 0.01 -9.63 -5.06
N LYS A 46 0.73 -10.55 -5.71
CA LYS A 46 0.24 -11.88 -6.10
C LYS A 46 0.00 -12.76 -4.88
N GLU A 47 0.93 -12.72 -3.92
CA GLU A 47 0.83 -13.51 -2.71
C GLU A 47 -0.09 -12.82 -1.70
N GLY A 48 -0.88 -13.62 -0.99
CA GLY A 48 -1.66 -13.16 0.16
C GLY A 48 -1.66 -14.20 1.26
N TYR A 49 -1.93 -13.76 2.48
CA TYR A 49 -1.63 -14.49 3.70
C TYR A 49 -2.89 -14.69 4.54
N THR A 50 -3.08 -15.92 5.01
CA THR A 50 -4.20 -16.30 5.89
C THR A 50 -3.73 -16.73 7.28
N SER A 51 -2.43 -16.92 7.47
CA SER A 51 -1.81 -17.34 8.74
C SER A 51 -0.34 -16.91 8.79
N GLY A 52 0.26 -16.98 9.98
CA GLY A 52 1.69 -16.71 10.18
C GLY A 52 2.05 -15.24 10.34
N ARG A 53 3.35 -14.96 10.28
CA ARG A 53 3.95 -13.62 10.40
C ARG A 53 4.76 -13.35 9.15
N HIS A 54 4.55 -12.18 8.55
CA HIS A 54 5.12 -11.82 7.25
C HIS A 54 5.74 -10.45 7.30
N TYR A 55 6.89 -10.29 6.66
CA TYR A 55 7.63 -9.04 6.61
C TYR A 55 8.09 -8.74 5.19
N TRP A 56 7.99 -7.49 4.78
CA TRP A 56 8.63 -6.99 3.57
C TRP A 56 9.00 -5.51 3.72
N GLU A 57 9.96 -5.08 2.91
CA GLU A 57 10.42 -3.70 2.86
C GLU A 57 10.09 -3.07 1.52
N VAL A 58 9.79 -1.77 1.54
CA VAL A 58 9.54 -0.98 0.34
C VAL A 58 10.39 0.27 0.39
N VAL A 59 11.21 0.46 -0.63
CA VAL A 59 11.89 1.72 -0.89
C VAL A 59 10.89 2.68 -1.51
N VAL A 60 10.66 3.80 -0.82
CA VAL A 60 9.80 4.91 -1.26
C VAL A 60 10.61 6.06 -1.87
N GLY A 61 11.93 6.06 -1.64
CA GLY A 61 12.85 7.03 -2.23
C GLY A 61 12.50 8.48 -1.90
N ARG A 62 12.53 9.34 -2.90
CA ARG A 62 12.21 10.77 -2.81
C ARG A 62 10.74 11.04 -3.11
N ARG A 63 9.91 10.00 -3.24
CA ARG A 63 8.52 10.15 -3.63
C ARG A 63 7.78 11.15 -2.74
N SER A 64 7.07 12.11 -3.32
CA SER A 64 6.27 13.08 -2.56
C SER A 64 4.91 12.54 -2.13
N SER A 65 4.41 11.51 -2.81
CA SER A 65 3.14 10.85 -2.47
C SER A 65 3.28 9.34 -2.65
N TRP A 66 2.72 8.59 -1.71
CA TRP A 66 2.63 7.13 -1.75
C TRP A 66 1.74 6.61 -0.61
N ALA A 67 1.22 5.39 -0.74
CA ALA A 67 0.57 4.68 0.36
C ALA A 67 0.93 3.18 0.33
N LEU A 68 1.22 2.61 1.49
CA LEU A 68 1.72 1.25 1.66
C LEU A 68 1.01 0.54 2.81
N GLY A 69 0.78 -0.76 2.68
CA GLY A 69 0.26 -1.56 3.77
C GLY A 69 -0.33 -2.89 3.32
N VAL A 70 -1.48 -3.23 3.88
CA VAL A 70 -2.22 -4.44 3.50
C VAL A 70 -3.69 -4.13 3.22
N ALA A 71 -4.26 -4.89 2.31
CA ALA A 71 -5.69 -4.91 2.02
C ALA A 71 -6.26 -6.31 2.30
N ARG A 72 -7.53 -6.39 2.68
CA ARG A 72 -8.28 -7.65 2.59
C ARG A 72 -8.47 -8.05 1.12
N GLU A 73 -8.55 -9.35 0.85
CA GLU A 73 -8.85 -9.85 -0.50
C GLU A 73 -10.20 -9.34 -1.03
N SER A 74 -11.18 -9.21 -0.14
CA SER A 74 -12.57 -8.83 -0.45
C SER A 74 -12.80 -7.34 -0.71
N VAL A 75 -11.77 -6.49 -0.68
CA VAL A 75 -11.98 -5.05 -0.92
C VAL A 75 -12.47 -4.80 -2.35
N THR A 76 -13.39 -3.85 -2.49
CA THR A 76 -13.90 -3.41 -3.78
C THR A 76 -12.77 -2.88 -4.66
N ARG A 77 -12.82 -3.18 -5.96
CA ARG A 77 -11.80 -2.77 -6.95
C ARG A 77 -12.27 -1.65 -7.86
N LYS A 78 -13.56 -1.32 -7.83
CA LYS A 78 -14.20 -0.41 -8.78
C LYS A 78 -14.70 0.86 -8.11
N GLY A 79 -14.57 1.97 -8.83
CA GLY A 79 -15.04 3.28 -8.39
C GLY A 79 -14.23 3.86 -7.22
N PRO A 80 -14.66 5.02 -6.69
CA PRO A 80 -13.92 5.72 -5.64
C PRO A 80 -13.83 4.89 -4.35
N LEU A 81 -12.60 4.66 -3.89
CA LEU A 81 -12.31 3.98 -2.63
C LEU A 81 -11.78 4.95 -1.57
N THR A 82 -12.13 4.68 -0.32
CA THR A 82 -11.56 5.35 0.86
C THR A 82 -10.70 4.36 1.62
N LEU A 83 -9.41 4.67 1.78
CA LEU A 83 -8.50 3.87 2.60
C LEU A 83 -8.88 4.02 4.07
N SER A 84 -9.32 2.92 4.68
CA SER A 84 -9.54 2.80 6.12
C SER A 84 -9.66 1.33 6.55
N PRO A 85 -9.42 1.00 7.84
CA PRO A 85 -9.64 -0.35 8.36
C PRO A 85 -11.06 -0.85 8.15
N LYS A 86 -12.06 0.03 8.26
CA LYS A 86 -13.48 -0.28 8.00
C LYS A 86 -13.71 -0.78 6.57
N ASN A 87 -12.96 -0.25 5.61
CA ASN A 87 -13.02 -0.67 4.21
C ASN A 87 -12.00 -1.76 3.87
N GLY A 88 -11.36 -2.37 4.88
CA GLY A 88 -10.42 -3.48 4.70
C GLY A 88 -9.01 -3.06 4.31
N PHE A 89 -8.59 -1.83 4.60
CA PHE A 89 -7.24 -1.33 4.35
C PHE A 89 -6.53 -0.93 5.65
N TRP A 90 -5.31 -1.42 5.87
CA TRP A 90 -4.42 -0.99 6.95
C TRP A 90 -3.16 -0.44 6.32
N VAL A 91 -3.12 0.89 6.20
CA VAL A 91 -2.20 1.59 5.30
C VAL A 91 -1.66 2.83 5.99
N ILE A 92 -0.38 3.13 5.75
CA ILE A 92 0.21 4.45 6.00
C ILE A 92 0.62 5.08 4.67
N GLY A 93 0.80 6.40 4.64
CA GLY A 93 1.26 7.08 3.44
C GLY A 93 1.81 8.46 3.69
N LEU A 94 2.39 9.01 2.63
CA LEU A 94 2.81 10.40 2.51
C LEU A 94 1.88 11.08 1.51
N ALA A 95 1.39 12.27 1.84
CA ALA A 95 0.55 13.07 0.95
C ALA A 95 1.26 14.38 0.60
N ASP A 96 1.54 14.58 -0.68
CA ASP A 96 2.08 15.80 -1.30
C ASP A 96 3.31 16.39 -0.61
N GLY A 97 4.14 15.53 0.00
CA GLY A 97 5.32 15.92 0.76
C GLY A 97 5.03 16.67 2.06
N GLN A 98 3.76 16.83 2.44
CA GLN A 98 3.34 17.67 3.56
C GLN A 98 3.25 16.91 4.88
N GLY A 99 2.87 15.63 4.86
CA GLY A 99 2.72 14.87 6.10
C GLY A 99 2.58 13.37 5.90
N TYR A 100 3.00 12.64 6.93
CA TYR A 100 2.83 11.19 7.01
C TYR A 100 1.57 10.87 7.81
N TRP A 101 0.80 9.91 7.32
CA TRP A 101 -0.52 9.60 7.87
C TRP A 101 -0.70 8.09 7.99
N ALA A 102 -1.30 7.66 9.10
CA ALA A 102 -2.00 6.40 9.17
C ALA A 102 -3.45 6.64 8.74
N TYR A 103 -3.94 5.85 7.79
CA TYR A 103 -5.30 5.95 7.26
C TYR A 103 -6.32 5.29 8.21
N THR A 104 -6.33 5.71 9.47
CA THR A 104 -7.39 5.43 10.45
C THR A 104 -8.64 6.29 10.15
N ASP A 105 -9.71 6.08 10.92
CA ASP A 105 -10.93 6.88 10.85
C ASP A 105 -11.24 7.45 12.25
N PRO A 106 -10.94 8.73 12.52
CA PRO A 106 -10.31 9.72 11.64
C PRO A 106 -8.81 9.44 11.40
N ARG A 107 -8.21 10.05 10.35
CA ARG A 107 -6.79 9.88 10.01
C ARG A 107 -5.88 10.33 11.16
N THR A 108 -4.84 9.54 11.44
CA THR A 108 -3.84 9.85 12.46
C THR A 108 -2.57 10.39 11.81
N CYS A 109 -2.13 11.58 12.23
CA CYS A 109 -0.85 12.14 11.80
C CYS A 109 0.32 11.37 12.44
N LEU A 110 1.34 11.05 11.66
CA LEU A 110 2.54 10.36 12.13
C LEU A 110 3.67 11.37 12.31
N SER A 111 4.25 11.40 13.52
CA SER A 111 5.44 12.19 13.79
C SER A 111 6.68 11.47 13.26
N VAL A 112 7.12 11.86 12.06
CA VAL A 112 8.29 11.28 11.41
C VAL A 112 9.39 12.34 11.32
N SER A 113 10.53 12.05 11.94
CA SER A 113 11.71 12.89 11.81
C SER A 113 12.36 12.67 10.44
N GLY A 114 12.39 13.71 9.59
CA GLY A 114 13.01 13.66 8.26
C GLY A 114 12.20 12.92 7.21
N LYS A 115 12.85 12.56 6.09
CA LYS A 115 12.20 11.81 4.99
C LYS A 115 12.36 10.30 5.16
N LEU A 116 11.26 9.56 5.03
CA LEU A 116 11.32 8.10 4.92
C LEU A 116 11.92 7.73 3.57
N GLN A 117 12.93 6.87 3.56
CA GLN A 117 13.48 6.28 2.34
C GLN A 117 13.04 4.83 2.20
N ARG A 118 12.94 4.11 3.32
CA ARG A 118 12.46 2.73 3.35
C ARG A 118 11.47 2.48 4.48
N VAL A 119 10.37 1.80 4.13
CA VAL A 119 9.30 1.41 5.05
C VAL A 119 9.26 -0.11 5.16
N GLY A 120 9.34 -0.62 6.38
CA GLY A 120 9.13 -2.03 6.70
C GLY A 120 7.69 -2.25 7.11
N ILE A 121 7.07 -3.31 6.61
CA ILE A 121 5.69 -3.68 6.92
C ILE A 121 5.71 -5.09 7.51
N PHE A 122 5.20 -5.22 8.72
CA PHE A 122 5.10 -6.48 9.46
C PHE A 122 3.63 -6.82 9.69
N LEU A 123 3.19 -7.91 9.10
CA LEU A 123 1.85 -8.47 9.30
C LEU A 123 1.97 -9.65 10.27
N ASP A 124 1.38 -9.51 11.46
CA ASP A 124 1.26 -10.56 12.46
C ASP A 124 -0.20 -11.00 12.55
N ILE A 125 -0.56 -12.06 11.81
CA ILE A 125 -1.94 -12.55 11.76
C ILE A 125 -2.37 -13.15 13.12
N PRO A 126 -1.56 -13.97 13.81
CA PRO A 126 -1.87 -14.45 15.16
C PRO A 126 -2.14 -13.32 16.16
N ALA A 127 -1.33 -12.25 16.14
CA ALA A 127 -1.51 -11.10 17.01
C ALA A 127 -2.56 -10.10 16.49
N LYS A 128 -3.10 -10.32 15.27
CA LYS A 128 -4.03 -9.43 14.57
C LYS A 128 -3.50 -8.01 14.45
N GLN A 129 -2.24 -7.87 14.03
CA GLN A 129 -1.57 -6.58 13.94
C GLN A 129 -0.88 -6.37 12.60
N VAL A 130 -0.80 -5.09 12.21
CA VAL A 130 0.08 -4.62 11.14
C VAL A 130 0.92 -3.49 11.69
N THR A 131 2.23 -3.70 11.74
CA THR A 131 3.18 -2.70 12.23
C THR A 131 4.04 -2.18 11.09
N PHE A 132 4.23 -0.86 11.09
CA PHE A 132 5.03 -0.14 10.13
C PHE A 132 6.30 0.39 10.80
N TYR A 133 7.41 0.32 10.09
CA TYR A 133 8.73 0.72 10.58
C TYR A 133 9.41 1.68 9.63
N ASN A 134 10.11 2.66 10.20
CA ASN A 134 11.20 3.35 9.53
C ASN A 134 12.42 2.43 9.63
N VAL A 135 12.78 1.78 8.52
CA VAL A 135 13.86 0.79 8.51
C VAL A 135 15.20 1.44 8.81
N ASP A 136 15.44 2.62 8.22
CA ASP A 136 16.71 3.34 8.34
C ASP A 136 16.97 3.79 9.78
N LYS A 137 15.92 4.21 10.49
CA LYS A 137 15.99 4.64 11.90
C LYS A 137 15.69 3.53 12.91
N ARG A 138 15.36 2.32 12.44
CA ARG A 138 14.95 1.18 13.28
C ARG A 138 13.86 1.55 14.29
N ALA A 139 12.90 2.36 13.85
CA ALA A 139 11.86 2.92 14.72
C ALA A 139 10.47 2.52 14.22
N THR A 140 9.57 2.20 15.16
CA THR A 140 8.16 1.97 14.85
C THR A 140 7.50 3.27 14.43
N LEU A 141 6.79 3.25 13.30
CA LEU A 141 5.99 4.36 12.81
C LEU A 141 4.56 4.30 13.34
N PHE A 142 3.93 3.14 13.21
CA PHE A 142 2.53 2.95 13.60
C PHE A 142 2.18 1.46 13.68
N THR A 143 1.26 1.09 14.57
CA THR A 143 0.68 -0.26 14.63
C THR A 143 -0.83 -0.16 14.54
N PHE A 144 -1.41 -0.89 13.59
CA PHE A 144 -2.85 -1.11 13.54
C PHE A 144 -3.24 -2.41 14.24
N SER A 145 -4.38 -2.39 14.92
CA SER A 145 -5.10 -3.60 15.31
C SER A 145 -6.10 -3.99 14.21
N ILE A 146 -6.06 -5.25 13.80
CA ILE A 146 -7.03 -5.86 12.89
C ILE A 146 -8.20 -6.36 13.74
N ALA A 147 -9.28 -5.58 13.81
CA ALA A 147 -10.50 -6.02 14.48
C ALA A 147 -11.27 -7.03 13.61
N ASP A 148 -11.60 -8.18 14.17
CA ASP A 148 -12.47 -9.18 13.53
C ASP A 148 -13.93 -8.85 13.84
N GLY A 149 -14.49 -7.84 13.19
CA GLY A 149 -15.91 -7.49 13.35
C GLY A 149 -16.90 -8.57 12.89
N SER A 150 -16.44 -9.67 12.28
CA SER A 150 -17.32 -10.65 11.63
C SER A 150 -16.90 -12.13 11.76
N GLY A 151 -15.87 -12.46 12.55
CA GLY A 151 -15.38 -13.85 12.67
C GLY A 151 -14.87 -14.49 11.36
N GLN A 152 -14.77 -13.71 10.29
CA GLN A 152 -14.44 -14.18 8.96
C GLN A 152 -12.92 -14.26 8.80
N LYS A 153 -12.38 -15.46 8.63
CA LYS A 153 -10.98 -15.67 8.24
C LYS A 153 -10.73 -14.93 6.93
N GLY A 154 -9.95 -13.86 6.98
CA GLY A 154 -9.63 -13.04 5.82
C GLY A 154 -8.22 -13.32 5.30
N LYS A 155 -8.06 -13.36 3.98
CA LYS A 155 -6.74 -13.29 3.33
C LYS A 155 -6.31 -11.83 3.23
N PHE A 156 -5.12 -11.52 3.73
CA PHE A 156 -4.50 -10.21 3.68
C PHE A 156 -3.47 -10.18 2.56
N ILE A 157 -3.52 -9.14 1.72
CA ILE A 157 -2.69 -9.01 0.55
C ILE A 157 -1.88 -7.71 0.68
N PRO A 158 -0.53 -7.74 0.51
CA PRO A 158 0.27 -6.54 0.42
C PRO A 158 -0.29 -5.55 -0.60
N PHE A 159 -0.36 -4.28 -0.19
CA PHE A 159 -0.97 -3.19 -0.92
C PHE A 159 0.04 -2.07 -1.16
N PHE A 160 0.01 -1.53 -2.38
CA PHE A 160 0.89 -0.45 -2.82
C PHE A 160 0.10 0.57 -3.63
N SER A 161 0.41 1.84 -3.41
CA SER A 161 -0.13 2.96 -4.17
C SER A 161 0.97 3.98 -4.44
N THR A 162 1.14 4.35 -5.70
CA THR A 162 2.04 5.47 -6.04
C THR A 162 1.44 6.81 -5.67
N CYS A 163 0.10 6.90 -5.50
CA CYS A 163 -0.67 8.14 -5.30
C CYS A 163 -0.42 9.21 -6.39
N PRO A 164 -1.44 9.94 -6.85
CA PRO A 164 -1.20 11.07 -7.74
C PRO A 164 -0.45 12.16 -6.96
N ALA A 165 0.59 12.73 -7.57
CA ALA A 165 1.26 13.92 -7.06
C ALA A 165 0.62 15.14 -7.75
N ILE A 166 0.06 16.07 -6.96
CA ILE A 166 -0.70 17.21 -7.49
C ILE A 166 0.22 18.24 -8.16
N ALA A 167 1.43 18.42 -7.62
CA ALA A 167 2.33 19.49 -8.04
C ALA A 167 3.26 19.13 -9.21
N ASN A 168 3.73 17.87 -9.30
CA ASN A 168 4.60 17.39 -10.37
C ASN A 168 4.51 15.85 -10.46
N PRO A 169 4.55 15.25 -11.66
CA PRO A 169 4.69 13.80 -11.80
C PRO A 169 5.96 13.33 -11.11
N ASP A 170 5.81 12.34 -10.22
CA ASP A 170 6.94 11.74 -9.52
C ASP A 170 7.33 10.41 -10.20
N PRO A 171 8.42 10.40 -11.00
CA PRO A 171 8.80 9.22 -11.76
C PRO A 171 9.49 8.16 -10.91
N GLU A 172 9.84 8.45 -9.64
CA GLU A 172 10.56 7.47 -8.83
C GLU A 172 9.66 6.29 -8.49
N PRO A 173 10.08 5.05 -8.74
CA PRO A 173 9.23 3.90 -8.44
C PRO A 173 9.11 3.62 -6.95
N LEU A 174 8.07 2.87 -6.60
CA LEU A 174 8.11 2.04 -5.39
C LEU A 174 8.85 0.74 -5.70
N VAL A 175 9.80 0.35 -4.84
CA VAL A 175 10.61 -0.87 -5.02
C VAL A 175 10.50 -1.77 -3.81
N ILE A 176 10.05 -3.01 -4.03
CA ILE A 176 10.05 -4.07 -3.02
C ILE A 176 11.45 -4.68 -2.94
N VAL A 177 12.01 -4.75 -1.74
CA VAL A 177 13.35 -5.32 -1.48
C VAL A 177 13.25 -6.83 -1.27
#